data_AF-A0A924LIY9-F1
#
_entry.id   AF-A0A924LIY9-F1
#
_cell.length_a   1.000
_cell.length_b   1.000
_cell.length_c   1.000
_cell.angle_alpha   90.00
_cell.angle_beta   90.00
_cell.angle_gamma   90.00
#
_symmetry.space_group_name_H-M   'P 1'
#
loop_
_entity.id
_entity.type
_entity.pdbx_description
1 polymer ?
#
loop_
_entity_poly.entity_id
_entity_poly.type
_entity_poly.pdbx_seq_one_letter_code
_entity_poly.pdbx_strand_id
1 'polypeptide(L)'
;MPGKMAEWVKMMEEQIIPFQVSKGMVITGSFQGETDDSVYVWTRRFESEAERVVLYDAVYKSDHWTQVIAPQIGGVLDRSGIVVHRLVATPKSPVQ
;
A
#
# COMPACT_ATOMS: atom_id res chain seq x y z
N MET A 1 13.37 1.50 -6.50
CA MET A 1 14.56 1.48 -7.37
C MET A 1 14.82 2.89 -7.88
N PRO A 2 16.07 3.29 -8.15
CA PRO A 2 16.38 4.62 -8.67
C PRO A 2 15.58 4.92 -9.94
N GLY A 3 14.92 6.09 -10.00
CA GLY A 3 14.17 6.55 -11.17
C GLY A 3 12.83 5.84 -11.45
N LYS A 4 12.38 4.91 -10.59
CA LYS A 4 11.13 4.14 -10.81
C LYS A 4 9.90 4.71 -10.12
N MET A 5 10.01 5.88 -9.48
CA MET A 5 8.93 6.46 -8.68
C MET A 5 7.66 6.74 -9.50
N ALA A 6 7.77 7.23 -10.73
CA ALA A 6 6.61 7.48 -11.59
C ALA A 6 5.89 6.18 -11.98
N GLU A 7 6.63 5.13 -12.33
CA GLU A 7 6.07 3.80 -12.63
C GLU A 7 5.42 3.17 -11.39
N TRP A 8 6.05 3.35 -10.22
CA TRP A 8 5.52 2.88 -8.95
C TRP A 8 4.20 3.57 -8.59
N VAL A 9 4.12 4.90 -8.71
CA VAL A 9 2.88 5.62 -8.43
C VAL A 9 1.78 5.25 -9.42
N LYS A 10 2.09 5.13 -10.71
CA LYS A 10 1.13 4.63 -11.70
C LYS A 10 0.57 3.26 -11.31
N MET A 11 1.43 2.32 -10.90
CA MET A 11 1.00 1.00 -10.43
C MET A 11 0.15 1.08 -9.15
N MET A 12 0.51 1.97 -8.23
CA MET A 12 -0.27 2.19 -7.00
C MET A 12 -1.67 2.72 -7.33
N GLU A 13 -1.79 3.75 -8.16
CA GLU A 13 -3.05 4.43 -8.47
C GLU A 13 -3.95 3.65 -9.41
N GLU A 14 -3.39 2.98 -10.43
CA GLU A 14 -4.20 2.29 -11.45
C GLU A 14 -4.51 0.84 -11.09
N GLN A 15 -3.71 0.19 -10.22
CA GLN A 15 -3.84 -1.24 -9.94
C GLN A 15 -3.96 -1.56 -8.45
N ILE A 16 -2.96 -1.21 -7.63
CA ILE A 16 -2.87 -1.70 -6.25
C ILE A 16 -3.96 -1.09 -5.35
N ILE A 17 -4.09 0.24 -5.33
CA ILE A 17 -5.08 0.93 -4.51
C ILE A 17 -6.50 0.56 -4.94
N PRO A 18 -6.89 0.63 -6.24
CA PRO A 18 -8.22 0.22 -6.67
C PRO A 18 -8.54 -1.22 -6.28
N PHE A 19 -7.58 -2.14 -6.43
CA PHE A 19 -7.79 -3.53 -6.03
C PHE A 19 -7.98 -3.67 -4.52
N GLN A 20 -7.13 -3.05 -3.70
CA GLN A 20 -7.26 -3.05 -2.23
C GLN A 20 -8.60 -2.48 -1.78
N VAL A 21 -9.03 -1.36 -2.35
CA VAL A 21 -10.33 -0.72 -2.08
C VAL A 21 -11.48 -1.64 -2.49
N SER A 22 -11.38 -2.31 -3.64
CA SER A 22 -12.41 -3.27 -4.08
C SER A 22 -12.60 -4.47 -3.13
N LYS A 23 -11.60 -4.77 -2.29
CA LYS A 23 -11.66 -5.80 -1.24
C LYS A 23 -12.09 -5.26 0.13
N GLY A 24 -12.33 -3.95 0.24
CA GLY A 24 -12.78 -3.29 1.47
C GLY A 24 -11.68 -2.62 2.29
N MET A 25 -10.43 -2.57 1.82
CA MET A 25 -9.40 -1.79 2.52
C MET A 25 -9.66 -0.30 2.39
N VAL A 26 -9.45 0.44 3.49
CA VAL A 26 -9.52 1.90 3.48
C VAL A 26 -8.12 2.49 3.39
N ILE A 27 -7.79 3.06 2.23
CA ILE A 27 -6.56 3.81 2.03
C ILE A 27 -6.75 5.22 2.57
N THR A 28 -5.86 5.66 3.46
CA THR A 28 -5.97 6.96 4.12
C THR A 28 -4.97 7.99 3.61
N GLY A 29 -3.99 7.54 2.82
CA GLY A 29 -2.96 8.41 2.27
C GLY A 29 -2.04 7.67 1.31
N SER A 30 -1.54 8.40 0.32
CA SER A 30 -0.56 8.00 -0.69
C SER A 30 0.26 9.23 -1.04
N PHE A 31 1.56 9.20 -0.75
CA PHE A 31 2.44 10.37 -0.80
C PHE A 31 3.78 10.00 -1.43
N GLN A 32 4.34 10.92 -2.21
CA GLN A 32 5.73 10.89 -2.65
C GLN A 32 6.55 11.86 -1.79
N GLY A 33 7.84 11.59 -1.62
CA GLY A 33 8.77 12.54 -1.02
C GLY A 33 8.86 13.82 -1.86
N GLU A 34 8.85 14.98 -1.20
CA GLU A 34 8.97 16.29 -1.86
C GLU A 34 10.40 16.54 -2.36
N THR A 35 11.40 16.14 -1.56
CA THR A 35 12.82 16.37 -1.84
C THR A 35 13.63 15.07 -2.00
N ASP A 36 13.03 13.93 -1.64
CA ASP A 36 13.62 12.60 -1.76
C ASP A 36 12.73 11.74 -2.68
N ASP A 37 13.19 11.57 -3.92
CA ASP A 37 12.47 10.83 -4.97
C ASP A 37 12.49 9.30 -4.77
N SER A 38 13.18 8.82 -3.73
CA SER A 38 13.18 7.41 -3.33
C SER A 38 12.06 7.07 -2.34
N VAL A 39 11.43 8.09 -1.74
CA VAL A 39 10.44 7.89 -0.66
C VAL A 39 9.03 7.87 -1.22
N TYR A 40 8.29 6.81 -0.89
CA TYR A 40 6.85 6.71 -1.07
C TYR A 40 6.22 6.23 0.23
N VAL A 41 5.19 6.93 0.69
CA VAL A 41 4.47 6.61 1.93
C VAL A 41 3.01 6.33 1.59
N TRP A 42 2.50 5.21 2.08
CA TRP A 42 1.10 4.85 1.93
C TRP A 42 0.55 4.35 3.27
N THR A 43 -0.64 4.82 3.62
CA THR A 43 -1.28 4.50 4.89
C THR A 43 -2.64 3.87 4.67
N ARG A 44 -3.00 2.98 5.59
CA ARG A 44 -4.27 2.26 5.61
C ARG A 44 -4.78 2.23 7.02
N ARG A 45 -6.09 2.21 7.17
CA ARG A 45 -6.76 1.98 8.44
C ARG A 45 -7.54 0.68 8.42
N PHE A 46 -7.72 0.14 9.61
CA PHE A 46 -8.48 -1.06 9.89
C PHE A 46 -9.27 -0.80 11.17
N GLU A 47 -10.51 -1.24 11.20
CA GLU A 47 -11.39 -1.14 12.37
C GLU A 47 -10.83 -1.97 13.53
N SER A 48 -10.21 -3.11 13.21
CA SER A 48 -9.60 -4.00 14.22
C SER A 48 -8.48 -4.85 13.63
N GLU A 49 -7.70 -5.49 14.50
CA GLU A 49 -6.70 -6.47 14.06
C GLU A 49 -7.32 -7.68 13.36
N ALA A 50 -8.51 -8.11 13.79
CA ALA A 50 -9.23 -9.21 13.16
C ALA A 50 -9.63 -8.86 11.71
N GLU A 51 -10.16 -7.64 11.51
CA GLU A 51 -10.48 -7.14 10.16
C GLU A 51 -9.22 -7.05 9.29
N ARG A 52 -8.11 -6.53 9.84
CA ARG A 52 -6.84 -6.48 9.12
C ARG A 52 -6.42 -7.84 8.59
N VAL A 53 -6.51 -8.90 9.41
CA VAL A 53 -6.17 -10.27 8.99
C VAL A 53 -7.07 -10.74 7.84
N VAL A 54 -8.38 -10.52 7.94
CA VAL A 54 -9.34 -10.90 6.89
C VAL A 54 -9.05 -10.17 5.58
N LEU A 55 -8.83 -8.85 5.63
CA LEU A 55 -8.53 -8.05 4.44
C LEU A 55 -7.17 -8.38 3.83
N TYR A 56 -6.16 -8.65 4.67
CA TYR A 56 -4.86 -9.12 4.20
C TYR A 56 -4.98 -10.43 3.44
N ASP A 57 -5.76 -11.38 3.96
CA ASP A 57 -6.00 -12.65 3.26
C ASP A 57 -6.76 -12.42 1.95
N ALA A 58 -7.84 -11.64 1.96
CA ALA A 58 -8.65 -11.34 0.79
C ALA A 58 -7.87 -10.64 -0.35
N VAL A 59 -6.86 -9.83 0.00
CA VAL A 59 -5.98 -9.17 -0.97
C VAL A 59 -4.81 -10.09 -1.32
N TYR A 60 -3.91 -10.35 -0.36
CA TYR A 60 -2.58 -10.89 -0.63
C TYR A 60 -2.56 -12.39 -0.94
N LYS A 61 -3.61 -13.14 -0.58
CA LYS A 61 -3.76 -14.57 -0.97
C LYS A 61 -4.61 -14.77 -2.21
N SER A 62 -5.20 -13.71 -2.77
CA SER A 62 -6.02 -13.84 -3.97
C SER A 62 -5.19 -14.20 -5.22
N ASP A 63 -5.81 -14.90 -6.16
CA ASP A 63 -5.19 -15.21 -7.46
C ASP A 63 -4.82 -13.93 -8.22
N HIS A 64 -5.71 -12.93 -8.20
CA HIS A 64 -5.43 -11.66 -8.88
C HIS A 64 -4.18 -10.98 -8.31
N TRP A 65 -4.02 -10.95 -6.98
CA TRP A 65 -2.79 -10.40 -6.40
C TRP A 65 -1.57 -11.24 -6.74
N THR A 66 -1.62 -12.53 -6.48
CA THR A 66 -0.45 -13.42 -6.56
C THR A 66 0.02 -13.64 -8.01
N GLN A 67 -0.90 -13.68 -8.96
CA GLN A 67 -0.61 -14.01 -10.36
C GLN A 67 -0.51 -12.76 -11.25
N VAL A 68 -1.19 -11.66 -10.92
CA VAL A 68 -1.23 -10.46 -11.78
C VAL A 68 -0.41 -9.32 -11.19
N ILE A 69 -0.74 -8.86 -9.99
CA ILE A 69 -0.14 -7.63 -9.43
C ILE A 69 1.26 -7.88 -8.86
N ALA A 70 1.41 -8.87 -7.97
CA ALA A 70 2.64 -9.12 -7.22
C ALA A 70 3.88 -9.40 -8.08
N PRO A 71 3.80 -10.12 -9.23
CA PRO A 71 4.95 -10.34 -10.10
C PRO A 71 5.51 -9.05 -10.71
N GLN A 72 4.66 -8.04 -10.98
CA GLN A 72 5.09 -6.78 -11.59
C GLN A 72 5.89 -5.90 -10.62
N ILE A 73 5.61 -5.97 -9.32
CA ILE A 73 6.22 -5.11 -8.29
C ILE A 73 7.76 -5.23 -8.28
N GLY A 74 8.29 -6.43 -8.55
CA GLY A 74 9.74 -6.69 -8.50
C GLY A 74 10.57 -5.88 -9.51
N GLY A 75 9.94 -5.35 -10.57
CA GLY A 75 10.62 -4.51 -11.57
C GLY A 75 10.65 -3.01 -11.25
N VAL A 76 9.92 -2.57 -10.22
CA VAL A 76 9.71 -1.15 -9.92
C VAL A 76 10.03 -0.78 -8.47
N LEU A 77 9.91 -1.73 -7.53
CA LEU A 77 10.11 -1.51 -6.11
C LEU A 77 11.21 -2.43 -5.56
N ASP A 78 12.14 -1.84 -4.82
CA ASP A 78 13.07 -2.61 -3.99
C ASP A 78 12.36 -2.98 -2.68
N ARG A 79 12.08 -4.27 -2.51
CA ARG A 79 11.32 -4.77 -1.36
C ARG A 79 12.14 -4.77 -0.07
N SER A 80 13.47 -4.76 -0.16
CA SER A 80 14.34 -4.81 1.02
C SER A 80 14.30 -3.51 1.83
N GLY A 81 13.96 -2.40 1.18
CA GLY A 81 13.79 -1.08 1.82
C GLY A 81 12.40 -0.83 2.40
N ILE A 82 11.46 -1.78 2.32
CA ILE A 82 10.10 -1.57 2.83
C ILE A 82 10.11 -1.57 4.36
N VAL A 83 9.63 -0.47 4.95
CA VAL A 83 9.41 -0.35 6.39
C VAL A 83 7.92 -0.26 6.68
N VAL A 84 7.42 -1.13 7.57
CA VAL A 84 6.00 -1.15 7.96
C VAL A 84 5.89 -0.84 9.44
N HIS A 85 5.15 0.22 9.76
CA HIS A 85 4.83 0.60 11.13
C HIS A 85 3.37 0.32 11.46
N ARG A 86 3.12 -0.11 12.71
CA ARG A 86 1.79 -0.18 13.31
C ARG A 86 1.58 1.06 14.16
N LEU A 87 0.60 1.87 13.80
CA LEU A 87 0.35 3.16 14.43
C LEU A 87 -0.98 3.11 15.21
N VAL A 88 -1.04 3.86 16.31
CA VAL A 88 -2.28 4.11 17.06
C VAL A 88 -2.58 5.60 16.93
N ALA A 89 -3.74 5.93 16.39
CA ALA A 89 -4.16 7.31 16.24
C ALA A 89 -4.36 7.98 17.61
N THR A 90 -3.88 9.22 17.77
CA THR A 90 -4.21 10.03 18.94
C THR A 90 -5.64 10.56 18.82
N PRO A 91 -6.29 10.99 19.92
CA PRO A 91 -7.71 11.38 19.89
C PRO A 91 -8.07 12.52 18.93
N LYS A 92 -7.10 13.38 18.57
CA LYS A 92 -7.30 14.51 17.65
C LYS A 92 -6.82 14.23 16.22
N SER A 93 -6.33 13.03 15.93
CA SER A 93 -5.96 12.67 14.56
C SER A 93 -7.22 12.74 13.68
N PRO A 94 -7.20 13.52 12.58
CA PRO A 94 -8.33 13.57 11.65
C PRO A 94 -8.36 12.34 10.75
N VAL A 95 -7.24 11.63 10.66
CA VAL A 95 -7.09 10.37 9.96
C VAL A 95 -7.24 9.27 11.02
N GLN A 96 -8.44 8.71 11.16
CA GLN A 96 -8.75 7.57 12.03
C GLN A 96 -9.26 6.39 11.21
#